data_AF-A0A0B4EFM0-F1
#
_entry.id   AF-A0A0B4EFM0-F1
#
_cell.length_a   1.000
_cell.length_b   1.000
_cell.length_c   1.000
_cell.angle_alpha   90.00
_cell.angle_beta   90.00
_cell.angle_gamma   90.00
#
_symmetry.space_group_name_H-M   'P 1'
#
loop_
_entity.id
_entity.type
_entity.pdbx_description
1 polymer ?
#
loop_
_entity_poly.entity_id
_entity_poly.type
_entity_poly.pdbx_seq_one_letter_code
_entity_poly.pdbx_strand_id
1 'polypeptide(L)' 'MTFDEAFVIHGLKLIEGENGKFIAMPSRKMPDGEFKDIVHPISPELRKEITDCIIQKYEEVLKEDTAAEVE' A
#
# COMPACT_ATOMS: atom_id res chain seq x y z
N MET A 1 6.56 -1.24 3.88
CA MET A 1 7.45 -0.69 2.84
C MET A 1 8.67 -0.10 3.53
N THR A 2 9.86 -0.30 2.98
CA THR A 2 11.11 0.25 3.52
C THR A 2 11.66 1.27 2.53
N PHE A 3 12.01 2.45 3.01
CA PHE A 3 12.61 3.54 2.27
C PHE A 3 14.10 3.61 2.61
N ASP A 4 14.95 3.61 1.58
CA ASP A 4 16.41 3.76 1.66
C ASP A 4 17.08 2.86 2.71
N GLU A 5 16.52 1.66 2.94
CA GLU A 5 16.95 0.71 3.98
C GLU A 5 17.01 1.30 5.40
N ALA A 6 16.43 2.48 5.62
CA ALA A 6 16.60 3.26 6.85
C ALA A 6 15.27 3.58 7.55
N PHE A 7 14.15 3.53 6.82
CA PHE A 7 12.85 3.91 7.36
C PHE A 7 11.74 2.94 6.93
N VAL A 8 10.97 2.42 7.89
CA VAL A 8 9.91 1.44 7.62
C VAL A 8 8.55 2.02 7.91
N ILE A 9 7.63 1.86 6.96
CA ILE A 9 6.22 2.21 7.09
C ILE A 9 5.38 0.94 7.07
N HIS A 10 4.64 0.74 8.15
CA HIS A 10 3.67 -0.33 8.33
C HIS A 10 2.23 0.19 8.17
N GLY A 11 1.28 -0.72 7.93
CA GLY A 11 -0.15 -0.38 7.94
C GLY A 11 -0.69 0.18 6.62
N LEU A 12 0.07 0.09 5.53
CA LEU A 12 -0.42 0.32 4.18
C LEU A 12 -1.39 -0.81 3.79
N LYS A 13 -2.47 -0.48 3.09
CA LYS A 13 -3.47 -1.46 2.65
C LYS A 13 -3.75 -1.30 1.15
N LEU A 14 -3.78 -2.41 0.42
CA LEU A 14 -4.31 -2.46 -0.94
C LEU A 14 -5.83 -2.64 -0.85
N ILE A 15 -6.59 -1.73 -1.46
CA ILE A 15 -8.05 -1.75 -1.48
C ILE A 15 -8.52 -1.78 -2.93
N GLU A 16 -9.53 -2.61 -3.20
CA GLU A 16 -10.21 -2.66 -4.49
C GLU A 16 -11.46 -1.78 -4.42
N GLY A 17 -11.43 -0.66 -5.14
CA GLY A 17 -12.57 0.24 -5.28
C GLY A 17 -13.24 0.10 -6.65
N GLU A 18 -14.31 0.86 -6.86
CA GLU A 18 -15.08 0.84 -8.12
C GLU A 18 -14.23 1.27 -9.34
N ASN A 19 -13.23 2.14 -9.13
CA ASN A 19 -12.32 2.63 -10.17
C ASN A 19 -10.98 1.87 -10.21
N GLY A 20 -10.92 0.68 -9.61
CA GLY A 20 -9.74 -0.15 -9.54
C GLY A 20 -9.04 -0.12 -8.19
N LYS A 21 -7.87 -0.76 -8.15
CA LYS A 21 -7.08 -0.95 -6.92
C LYS A 21 -6.33 0.33 -6.55
N PHE A 22 -6.31 0.66 -5.27
CA PHE A 22 -5.56 1.79 -4.73
C PHE A 22 -4.93 1.46 -3.37
N ILE A 23 -3.91 2.24 -2.99
CA ILE A 23 -3.26 2.11 -1.69
C ILE A 23 -3.87 3.09 -0.69
N ALA A 24 -4.44 2.56 0.38
CA ALA A 24 -4.79 3.33 1.57
C ALA A 24 -3.57 3.45 2.48
N MET A 25 -3.27 4.69 2.85
CA MET A 25 -2.17 5.02 3.72
C MET A 25 -2.48 4.63 5.19
N PRO A 26 -1.45 4.45 6.05
CA PRO A 26 -1.67 4.17 7.45
C PRO A 26 -2.41 5.33 8.12
N SER A 27 -3.55 5.05 8.74
CA SER A 27 -4.40 6.04 9.38
C SER A 27 -4.72 5.70 10.82
N ARG A 28 -5.01 6.73 11.63
CA ARG A 28 -5.42 6.60 13.04
C ARG A 28 -6.72 7.34 13.27
N LYS A 29 -7.59 6.72 14.05
CA LYS A 29 -8.82 7.35 14.55
C LYS A 29 -8.48 8.41 15.60
N MET A 30 -8.92 9.63 15.37
CA MET A 30 -8.80 10.76 16.27
C MET A 30 -9.93 10.74 17.33
N PRO A 31 -9.77 11.48 18.44
CA PRO A 31 -10.78 11.53 19.51
C PRO A 31 -12.15 12.05 19.04
N ASP A 32 -12.18 12.89 18.01
CA ASP A 32 -13.40 13.38 17.35
C ASP A 32 -14.08 12.33 16.46
N GLY A 33 -13.45 11.16 16.26
CA GLY A 33 -13.96 10.06 15.47
C GLY A 33 -13.46 10.04 14.01
N GLU A 34 -12.78 11.09 13.55
CA GLU A 34 -12.23 11.14 12.20
C GLU A 34 -11.00 10.25 12.04
N PHE A 35 -10.80 9.68 10.86
CA PHE A 35 -9.55 8.99 10.53
C PHE A 35 -8.63 9.96 9.81
N LYS A 36 -7.40 10.09 10.31
CA LYS A 36 -6.35 10.87 9.64
C LYS A 36 -5.18 9.98 9.30
N ASP A 37 -4.67 10.16 8.09
CA ASP A 37 -3.45 9.51 7.63
C ASP A 37 -2.28 9.99 8.51
N ILE A 38 -1.59 9.03 9.12
CA ILE A 38 -0.39 9.26 9.92
C ILE A 38 0.80 9.52 9.00
N VAL A 39 0.82 8.82 7.86
CA VAL A 39 1.85 8.93 6.83
C VAL A 39 1.14 9.23 5.53
N HIS A 40 1.56 10.28 4.82
CA HIS A 40 1.06 10.55 3.47
C HIS A 40 2.18 11.17 2.63
N PRO A 41 2.38 10.70 1.39
CA PRO A 41 3.29 11.35 0.46
C PRO A 41 2.74 12.73 0.08
N ILE A 42 3.61 13.73 0.13
CA ILE A 42 3.27 15.12 -0.25
C ILE A 42 3.25 15.26 -1.77
N SER A 43 4.23 14.67 -2.46
CA SER A 43 4.31 14.75 -3.91
C SER A 43 3.50 13.65 -4.61
N PRO A 44 2.87 13.96 -5.75
CA PRO A 44 2.17 12.96 -6.56
C PRO A 44 3.12 11.89 -7.12
N GLU A 45 4.38 12.26 -7.39
CA GLU A 45 5.42 11.36 -7.88
C GLU A 45 5.69 10.24 -6.87
N LEU A 46 5.96 10.60 -5.61
CA LEU A 46 6.19 9.63 -4.55
C LEU A 46 4.94 8.78 -4.28
N ARG A 47 3.75 9.38 -4.34
CA ARG A 47 2.49 8.62 -4.22
C ARG A 47 2.40 7.54 -5.29
N LYS A 48 2.73 7.89 -6.54
CA LYS A 48 2.70 6.96 -7.66
C LYS A 48 3.75 5.86 -7.47
N GLU A 49 4.98 6.22 -7.12
CA GLU A 49 6.06 5.26 -6.88
C GLU A 49 5.70 4.23 -5.79
N ILE A 50 5.16 4.70 -4.65
CA ILE A 50 4.68 3.82 -3.58
C ILE A 50 3.58 2.88 -4.08
N THR A 51 2.63 3.42 -4.84
CA THR A 51 1.47 2.67 -5.34
C THR A 51 1.92 1.58 -6.32
N ASP A 52 2.72 1.95 -7.31
CA ASP A 52 3.21 1.06 -8.36
C ASP A 52 4.07 -0.07 -7.75
N CYS A 53 4.97 0.26 -6.82
CA CYS A 53 5.83 -0.70 -6.13
C CYS A 53 5.01 -1.76 -5.36
N ILE A 54 3.98 -1.33 -4.61
CA ILE A 54 3.16 -2.25 -3.83
C ILE A 54 2.29 -3.12 -4.75
N ILE A 55 1.66 -2.54 -5.77
CA ILE A 55 0.80 -3.29 -6.71
C ILE A 55 1.63 -4.33 -7.47
N GLN A 56 2.79 -3.95 -8.00
CA GLN A 56 3.66 -4.87 -8.70
C GLN A 56 4.04 -6.04 -7.79
N LYS A 57 4.47 -5.76 -6.57
CA LYS A 57 4.91 -6.83 -5.65
C LYS A 57 3.75 -7.73 -5.22
N TYR A 58 2.55 -7.16 -5.06
CA TYR A 58 1.35 -7.94 -4.79
C TYR A 58 1.02 -8.89 -5.94
N GLU A 59 1.08 -8.41 -7.18
CA GLU A 59 0.80 -9.23 -8.37
C GLU A 59 1.84 -10.32 -8.61
N GLU A 60 3.13 -10.04 -8.34
CA GLU A 60 4.20 -11.04 -8.37
C GLU A 60 3.88 -12.18 -7.39
N VAL A 61 3.64 -11.86 -6.12
CA VAL A 61 3.34 -12.86 -5.08
C VAL A 61 2.06 -13.63 -5.41
N LEU A 62 1.02 -12.96 -5.90
CA LEU A 62 -0.24 -13.62 -6.28
C LEU A 62 -0.01 -14.66 -7.39
N LYS A 63 0.83 -14.35 -8.38
CA LYS A 63 1.20 -15.30 -9.45
C LYS A 63 2.02 -16.47 -8.91
N GLU A 64 2.97 -16.20 -8.02
CA GLU A 64 3.80 -17.23 -7.40
C GLU A 64 2.96 -18.20 -6.55
N ASP A 65 2.02 -17.68 -5.76
CA ASP A 65 1.10 -18.46 -4.94
C ASP A 65 0.17 -19.32 -5.81
N THR A 66 -0.38 -18.73 -6.87
CA THR A 66 -1.24 -19.45 -7.82
C THR A 66 -0.47 -20.56 -8.55
N ALA A 67 0.82 -20.39 -8.83
CA ALA A 67 1.65 -21.42 -9.48
C ALA A 67 2.01 -22.58 -8.52
N ALA A 68 2.16 -22.28 -7.23
CA ALA A 68 2.50 -23.28 -6.20
C ALA A 68 1.30 -24.18 -5.82
N GLU A 69 0.06 -23.74 -6.03
CA GLU A 69 -1.14 -24.56 -5.80
C GLU A 69 -1.49 -25.52 -6.95
N VAL A 70 -0.84 -25.39 -8.12
CA VAL A 70 -1.09 -26.26 -9.30
C VAL A 70 -0.07 -27.40 -9.45
N GLU A 71 0.94 -27.49 -8.57
CA GLU A 71 1.87 -28.63 -8.43
C GLU A 71 1.45 -29.55 -7.28
#